data_AF-A0A7X7MTH1-F1
#
_entry.id   AF-A0A7X7MTH1-F1
#
_cell.length_a   1.000
_cell.length_b   1.000
_cell.length_c   1.000
_cell.angle_alpha   90.00
_cell.angle_beta   90.00
_cell.angle_gamma   90.00
#
_symmetry.space_group_name_H-M   'P 1'
#
loop_
_entity.id
_entity.type
_entity.pdbx_description
1 polymer ?
#
loop_
_entity_poly.entity_id
_entity_poly.type
_entity_poly.pdbx_seq_one_letter_code
_entity_poly.pdbx_strand_id
1 'polypeptide(L)'
;MSARFLIAFALAGTTFGAIDKPLLEVNFGNPGWMEFMPGSTNGISVDGDIVRLLPKAFMRTGLLPLKKGDIIMASIDASCTGIMPPDGQPGWCIGSATIQLYDASGKEYAHQDICLIGGDRDWDRRERRIMPDGRCAFMSVALANYGKSGEVIFRNLKVSVNSENVEFIGDSGFESALGANFWFFKRDGTDWDGLTCWEETGRADLDERVFAAGRQALRLSGGGATVVSKEFPYDGGTLTLSGWLRAVGIGLANDKASRSNSGIQLVGLDGRGRVLVHKDLELPSGTRPWHFRQSDFVFPDTVKKVQVWLRMCAGAEGTLWLDEVRLRSRSGKAALPFDKNRAQVSVDFSAPETKAINHKAWAGVGGDWIGREDVQQCLPMLKAAGFEYIRMRDIANSLNLYPRDNKDGTPDYNWSKFDTLFDVLVRQYQFVPILALGHTPRALDRPGSRPDATGWTNRTPPSDMKKWGAFNEAIFAHAIERYGKEEIAKWLWEIWNEASGEFDGTPGQFADLSEQVYLAKERIEKAYGA
;
A
#
# COMPACT_ATOMS: atom_id res chain seq x y z
N MET A 1 -5.24 -19.13 32.52
CA MET A 1 -4.76 -18.90 31.14
C MET A 1 -5.99 -18.92 30.25
N SER A 2 -6.33 -17.80 29.62
CA SER A 2 -7.45 -17.74 28.68
C SER A 2 -7.00 -18.33 27.33
N ALA A 3 -7.83 -19.17 26.71
CA ALA A 3 -7.63 -19.63 25.35
C ALA A 3 -7.85 -18.43 24.42
N ARG A 4 -6.81 -18.02 23.68
CA ARG A 4 -6.94 -16.94 22.69
C ARG A 4 -7.26 -17.55 21.33
N PHE A 5 -8.51 -17.43 20.88
CA PHE A 5 -8.86 -17.71 19.49
C PHE A 5 -8.36 -16.57 18.59
N LEU A 6 -7.39 -16.86 17.71
CA LEU A 6 -6.93 -15.90 16.71
C LEU A 6 -7.81 -16.05 15.45
N ILE A 7 -8.70 -15.07 15.23
CA ILE A 7 -9.51 -14.99 14.01
C ILE A 7 -8.76 -14.11 13.00
N ALA A 8 -8.36 -14.69 11.88
CA ALA A 8 -7.70 -13.96 10.80
C ALA A 8 -8.74 -13.50 9.77
N PHE A 9 -8.83 -12.18 9.53
CA PHE A 9 -9.64 -11.60 8.46
C PHE A 9 -8.78 -11.39 7.21
N ALA A 10 -9.11 -12.08 6.12
CA ALA A 10 -8.56 -11.79 4.80
C ALA A 10 -9.34 -10.63 4.16
N LEU A 11 -9.02 -9.38 4.53
CA LEU A 11 -9.56 -8.19 3.89
C LEU A 11 -8.73 -7.83 2.64
N ALA A 12 -9.10 -8.40 1.49
CA ALA A 12 -8.75 -7.81 0.20
C ALA A 12 -9.87 -6.84 -0.21
N GLY A 13 -9.76 -5.59 0.21
CA GLY A 13 -10.71 -4.54 -0.15
C GLY A 13 -10.76 -4.32 -1.66
N THR A 14 -11.95 -4.25 -2.24
CA THR A 14 -12.15 -3.82 -3.63
C THR A 14 -11.93 -2.31 -3.77
N THR A 15 -11.23 -1.95 -4.84
CA THR A 15 -10.87 -0.62 -5.34
C THR A 15 -12.04 0.35 -5.48
N PHE A 16 -12.02 1.44 -4.71
CA PHE A 16 -12.09 2.75 -5.36
C PHE A 16 -10.71 3.01 -5.98
N GLY A 17 -10.68 3.56 -7.20
CA GLY A 17 -9.44 3.86 -7.93
C GLY A 17 -8.44 4.62 -7.05
N ALA A 18 -7.15 4.50 -7.36
CA ALA A 18 -6.06 5.21 -6.71
C ALA A 18 -6.53 6.55 -6.15
N ILE A 19 -6.59 6.65 -4.81
CA ILE A 19 -6.82 7.91 -4.12
C ILE A 19 -5.81 8.89 -4.72
N ASP A 20 -6.29 10.01 -5.27
CA ASP A 20 -5.51 11.06 -5.94
C ASP A 20 -4.36 11.54 -5.03
N LYS A 21 -3.23 10.83 -5.01
CA LYS A 21 -2.08 11.22 -4.22
C LYS A 21 -1.46 12.45 -4.87
N PRO A 22 -1.37 13.58 -4.15
CA PRO A 22 -0.82 14.81 -4.70
C PRO A 22 0.62 14.60 -5.15
N LEU A 23 0.97 15.12 -6.32
CA LEU A 23 2.35 15.22 -6.78
C LEU A 23 3.15 16.20 -5.91
N LEU A 24 2.46 17.23 -5.42
CA LEU A 24 2.97 18.24 -4.49
C LEU A 24 1.92 18.47 -3.40
N GLU A 25 2.27 18.22 -2.15
CA GLU A 25 1.47 18.61 -0.98
C GLU A 25 2.38 19.39 -0.03
N VAL A 26 2.13 20.69 0.07
CA VAL A 26 3.02 21.59 0.79
C VAL A 26 2.54 21.74 2.23
N ASN A 27 3.35 21.25 3.16
CA ASN A 27 3.23 21.60 4.58
C ASN A 27 4.15 22.80 4.87
N PHE A 28 3.59 24.01 4.99
CA PHE A 28 4.41 25.19 5.24
C PHE A 28 5.13 25.18 6.60
N GLY A 29 4.66 24.38 7.57
CA GLY A 29 5.33 24.21 8.85
C GLY A 29 6.55 23.29 8.81
N ASN A 30 6.73 22.52 7.73
CA ASN A 30 7.97 21.76 7.50
C ASN A 30 8.90 22.54 6.57
N PRO A 31 10.08 23.02 7.03
CA PRO A 31 10.95 23.88 6.22
C PRO A 31 11.45 23.25 4.92
N GLY A 32 11.30 21.93 4.73
CA GLY A 32 11.60 21.24 3.48
C GLY A 32 10.92 21.85 2.25
N TRP A 33 9.80 22.57 2.42
CA TRP A 33 9.12 23.21 1.30
C TRP A 33 9.92 24.26 0.55
N MET A 34 10.84 24.92 1.23
CA MET A 34 11.69 25.93 0.59
C MET A 34 12.57 25.31 -0.49
N GLU A 35 12.94 24.03 -0.34
CA GLU A 35 13.78 23.32 -1.30
C GLU A 35 13.08 23.11 -2.64
N PHE A 36 11.76 22.90 -2.65
CA PHE A 36 11.00 22.80 -3.90
C PHE A 36 10.47 24.14 -4.42
N MET A 37 10.69 25.25 -3.70
CA MET A 37 10.36 26.63 -4.14
C MET A 37 11.59 27.52 -4.36
N PRO A 38 12.47 27.17 -5.31
CA PRO A 38 13.75 27.85 -5.50
C PRO A 38 13.62 29.30 -6.02
N GLY A 39 12.47 29.67 -6.61
CA GLY A 39 12.25 31.02 -7.13
C GLY A 39 11.54 31.92 -6.12
N SER A 40 12.15 32.18 -4.97
CA SER A 40 11.55 32.94 -3.86
C SER A 40 12.23 34.29 -3.64
N THR A 41 11.47 35.32 -3.27
CA THR A 41 11.96 36.68 -2.99
C THR A 41 11.93 37.00 -1.48
N ASN A 42 12.40 38.19 -1.11
CA ASN A 42 12.18 38.74 0.23
C ASN A 42 10.68 38.99 0.51
N GLY A 43 10.32 39.15 1.78
CA GLY A 43 8.94 39.45 2.20
C GLY A 43 8.05 38.22 2.42
N ILE A 44 8.67 37.05 2.59
CA ILE A 44 8.00 35.78 2.89
C ILE A 44 8.26 35.42 4.36
N SER A 45 7.21 35.07 5.10
CA SER A 45 7.35 34.49 6.43
C SER A 45 6.41 33.30 6.60
N VAL A 46 6.75 32.42 7.54
CA VAL A 46 5.94 31.25 7.90
C VAL A 46 5.58 31.35 9.38
N ASP A 47 4.32 31.07 9.69
CA ASP A 47 3.82 30.93 11.06
C ASP A 47 2.94 29.68 11.12
N GLY A 48 3.39 28.67 11.87
CA GLY A 48 2.75 27.35 11.87
C GLY A 48 2.73 26.74 10.46
N ASP A 49 1.54 26.42 9.97
CA ASP A 49 1.27 25.84 8.65
C ASP A 49 0.86 26.87 7.58
N ILE A 50 1.03 28.15 7.88
CA ILE A 50 0.65 29.26 7.00
C ILE A 50 1.91 29.95 6.47
N VAL A 51 1.90 30.26 5.16
CA VAL A 51 2.88 31.14 4.54
C VAL A 51 2.26 32.51 4.27
N ARG A 52 3.01 33.57 4.56
CA ARG A 52 2.62 34.98 4.43
C ARG A 52 3.50 35.70 3.44
N LEU A 53 2.87 36.39 2.49
CA LEU A 53 3.54 37.16 1.44
C LEU A 53 3.18 38.64 1.57
N LEU A 54 4.19 39.44 1.92
CA LEU A 54 4.14 40.90 1.93
C LEU A 54 4.10 41.47 0.49
N PRO A 55 3.84 42.76 0.29
CA PRO A 55 3.78 43.36 -1.04
C PRO A 55 5.05 43.07 -1.85
N LYS A 56 4.88 42.67 -3.11
CA LYS A 56 5.93 42.25 -4.06
C LYS A 56 6.64 40.93 -3.71
N ALA A 57 6.22 40.21 -2.67
CA ALA A 57 6.73 38.89 -2.39
C ALA A 57 6.20 37.88 -3.42
N PHE A 58 7.07 36.96 -3.84
CA PHE A 58 6.80 35.93 -4.83
C PHE A 58 7.58 34.67 -4.48
N MET A 59 6.97 33.52 -4.68
CA MET A 59 7.61 32.21 -4.61
C MET A 59 7.07 31.30 -5.70
N ARG A 60 7.94 30.48 -6.28
CA ARG A 60 7.56 29.47 -7.26
C ARG A 60 8.35 28.18 -7.11
N THR A 61 7.74 27.11 -7.56
CA THR A 61 8.40 25.82 -7.66
C THR A 61 9.45 25.77 -8.75
N GLY A 62 10.27 24.71 -8.74
CA GLY A 62 10.97 24.27 -9.95
C GLY A 62 9.99 23.79 -11.03
N LEU A 63 10.52 23.47 -12.21
CA LEU A 63 9.71 22.89 -13.29
C LEU A 63 9.39 21.42 -12.99
N LEU A 64 8.10 21.12 -12.91
CA LEU A 64 7.55 19.77 -12.74
C LEU A 64 7.11 19.23 -14.11
N PRO A 65 7.60 18.07 -14.56
CA PRO A 65 7.31 17.55 -15.88
C PRO A 65 5.86 17.07 -15.99
N LEU A 66 5.25 17.34 -17.15
CA LEU A 66 3.91 16.92 -17.53
C LEU A 66 3.98 16.10 -18.82
N LYS A 67 2.99 15.22 -18.99
CA LYS A 67 2.76 14.44 -20.20
C LYS A 67 1.53 14.95 -20.94
N LYS A 68 1.51 14.72 -22.25
CA LYS A 68 0.33 14.97 -23.07
C LYS A 68 -0.86 14.17 -22.54
N GLY A 69 -1.95 14.88 -22.23
CA GLY A 69 -3.17 14.30 -21.69
C GLY A 69 -3.26 14.31 -20.17
N ASP A 70 -2.21 14.75 -19.47
CA ASP A 70 -2.29 14.94 -18.02
C ASP A 70 -3.33 16.00 -17.65
N ILE A 71 -4.00 15.78 -16.52
CA ILE A 71 -4.98 16.69 -15.94
C ILE A 71 -4.42 17.15 -14.60
N ILE A 72 -4.27 18.45 -14.43
CA ILE A 72 -3.79 19.03 -13.18
C ILE A 72 -5.00 19.38 -12.32
N MET A 73 -5.00 18.89 -11.09
CA MET A 73 -5.94 19.28 -10.04
C MET A 73 -5.16 20.04 -8.98
N ALA A 74 -5.50 21.31 -8.75
CA ALA A 74 -4.83 22.14 -7.76
C ALA A 74 -5.85 22.68 -6.75
N SER A 75 -5.48 22.68 -5.47
CA SER A 75 -6.26 23.30 -4.40
C SER A 75 -5.36 24.10 -3.46
N ILE A 76 -5.86 25.22 -2.94
CA ILE A 76 -5.18 26.04 -1.95
C ILE A 76 -6.20 26.81 -1.10
N ASP A 77 -5.92 27.00 0.18
CA ASP A 77 -6.67 27.94 1.01
C ASP A 77 -5.95 29.28 1.00
N ALA A 78 -6.71 30.37 0.82
CA ALA A 78 -6.17 31.72 0.78
C ALA A 78 -7.00 32.71 1.62
N SER A 79 -6.32 33.68 2.24
CA SER A 79 -6.93 34.84 2.89
C SER A 79 -6.04 36.06 2.65
N CYS A 80 -6.59 37.27 2.73
CA CYS A 80 -5.81 38.49 2.62
C CYS A 80 -6.38 39.65 3.44
N THR A 81 -5.52 40.60 3.74
CA THR A 81 -5.90 41.86 4.41
C THR A 81 -5.24 43.03 3.71
N GLY A 82 -6.02 44.06 3.37
CA GLY A 82 -5.55 45.34 2.86
C GLY A 82 -4.85 45.29 1.50
N ILE A 83 -5.04 44.24 0.70
CA ILE A 83 -4.39 44.13 -0.61
C ILE A 83 -5.06 45.06 -1.62
N MET A 84 -4.26 45.97 -2.18
CA MET A 84 -4.69 46.86 -3.25
C MET A 84 -3.74 46.76 -4.45
N PRO A 85 -4.27 46.83 -5.69
CA PRO A 85 -3.42 46.91 -6.87
C PRO A 85 -2.60 48.21 -6.88
N PRO A 86 -1.42 48.23 -7.51
CA PRO A 86 -0.67 49.46 -7.70
C PRO A 86 -1.47 50.51 -8.50
N ASP A 87 -1.18 51.80 -8.28
CA ASP A 87 -1.90 52.87 -8.96
C ASP A 87 -1.68 52.80 -10.48
N GLY A 88 -2.79 52.85 -11.23
CA GLY A 88 -2.78 52.74 -12.69
C GLY A 88 -2.48 51.34 -13.24
N GLN A 89 -2.35 50.32 -12.39
CA GLN A 89 -2.21 48.92 -12.81
C GLN A 89 -3.56 48.20 -12.89
N PRO A 90 -3.68 47.13 -13.67
CA PRO A 90 -4.89 46.32 -13.72
C PRO A 90 -5.29 45.75 -12.36
N GLY A 91 -6.61 45.56 -12.14
CA GLY A 91 -7.16 45.06 -10.87
C GLY A 91 -6.74 43.64 -10.49
N TRP A 92 -6.10 42.88 -11.39
CA TRP A 92 -5.54 41.55 -11.12
C TRP A 92 -4.13 41.59 -10.51
N CYS A 93 -3.49 42.77 -10.39
CA CYS A 93 -2.21 42.94 -9.70
C CYS A 93 -2.40 42.88 -8.16
N ILE A 94 -2.82 41.72 -7.66
CA ILE A 94 -3.18 41.45 -6.27
C ILE A 94 -2.54 40.14 -5.79
N GLY A 95 -3.02 39.56 -4.70
CA GLY A 95 -2.62 38.23 -4.25
C GLY A 95 -3.01 37.18 -5.29
N SER A 96 -2.11 36.23 -5.60
CA SER A 96 -2.38 35.19 -6.59
C SER A 96 -1.74 33.86 -6.23
N ALA A 97 -2.42 32.78 -6.62
CA ALA A 97 -1.86 31.44 -6.70
C ALA A 97 -2.13 30.91 -8.11
N THR A 98 -1.08 30.47 -8.82
CA THR A 98 -1.15 30.16 -10.25
C THR A 98 -0.40 28.88 -10.59
N ILE A 99 -0.83 28.23 -11.67
CA ILE A 99 -0.09 27.18 -12.37
C ILE A 99 0.45 27.77 -13.67
N GLN A 100 1.76 27.92 -13.75
CA GLN A 100 2.49 28.37 -14.93
C GLN A 100 2.79 27.17 -15.82
N LEU A 101 2.54 27.27 -17.12
CA LEU A 101 2.74 26.21 -18.11
C LEU A 101 3.90 26.56 -19.04
N TYR A 102 4.81 25.60 -19.20
CA TYR A 102 6.04 25.73 -19.96
C TYR A 102 6.07 24.71 -21.09
N ASP A 103 6.64 25.12 -22.22
CA ASP A 103 6.91 24.21 -23.33
C ASP A 103 8.22 23.42 -23.13
N ALA A 104 8.53 22.51 -24.05
CA ALA A 104 9.71 21.66 -23.98
C ALA A 104 11.05 22.42 -23.97
N SER A 105 11.08 23.70 -24.38
CA SER A 105 12.27 24.55 -24.29
C SER A 105 12.46 25.19 -22.92
N GLY A 106 11.49 25.01 -22.01
CA GLY A 106 11.46 25.66 -20.70
C GLY A 106 10.93 27.09 -20.75
N LYS A 107 10.29 27.50 -21.85
CA LYS A 107 9.68 28.83 -21.99
C LYS A 107 8.24 28.81 -21.49
N GLU A 108 7.91 29.73 -20.57
CA GLU A 108 6.52 29.95 -20.14
C GLU A 108 5.70 30.47 -21.33
N TYR A 109 4.53 29.86 -21.58
CA TYR A 109 3.65 30.29 -22.66
C TYR A 109 2.23 30.58 -22.20
N ALA A 110 1.84 30.10 -21.01
CA ALA A 110 0.55 30.36 -20.40
C ALA A 110 0.66 30.21 -18.88
N HIS A 111 -0.30 30.79 -18.16
CA HIS A 111 -0.58 30.43 -16.77
C HIS A 111 -2.09 30.32 -16.58
N GLN A 112 -2.48 29.69 -15.48
CA GLN A 112 -3.85 29.51 -15.04
C GLN A 112 -3.96 29.87 -13.57
N ASP A 113 -4.93 30.72 -13.24
CA ASP A 113 -5.16 31.12 -11.85
C ASP A 113 -5.89 30.00 -11.11
N ILE A 114 -5.32 29.59 -9.97
CA ILE A 114 -6.05 28.85 -8.93
C ILE A 114 -6.89 29.86 -8.16
N CYS A 115 -6.29 31.01 -7.80
CA CYS A 115 -6.99 32.12 -7.19
C CYS A 115 -6.34 33.47 -7.49
N LEU A 116 -7.19 34.50 -7.56
CA LEU A 116 -6.84 35.92 -7.43
C LEU A 116 -7.60 36.47 -6.22
N ILE A 117 -6.91 37.17 -5.32
CA ILE A 117 -7.47 37.62 -4.05
C ILE A 117 -6.96 39.01 -3.66
N GLY A 118 -7.87 39.90 -3.24
CA GLY A 118 -7.59 41.29 -2.92
C GLY A 118 -8.62 41.88 -1.94
N GLY A 119 -8.31 43.06 -1.41
CA GLY A 119 -9.06 43.69 -0.31
C GLY A 119 -8.87 42.97 1.02
N ASP A 120 -9.94 42.92 1.81
CA ASP A 120 -10.04 42.12 3.03
C ASP A 120 -10.92 40.89 2.77
N ARG A 121 -10.33 39.71 2.92
CA ARG A 121 -10.98 38.43 2.66
C ARG A 121 -10.59 37.43 3.73
N ASP A 122 -11.59 36.87 4.38
CA ASP A 122 -11.40 35.71 5.25
C ASP A 122 -11.04 34.47 4.43
N TRP A 123 -10.66 33.39 5.11
CA TRP A 123 -10.25 32.13 4.50
C TRP A 123 -11.28 31.59 3.52
N ASP A 124 -10.81 31.28 2.31
CA ASP A 124 -11.60 30.59 1.30
C ASP A 124 -10.73 29.53 0.60
N ARG A 125 -11.36 28.38 0.31
CA ARG A 125 -10.71 27.28 -0.40
C ARG A 125 -10.92 27.44 -1.89
N ARG A 126 -9.84 27.36 -2.64
CA ARG A 126 -9.80 27.58 -4.09
C ARG A 126 -9.33 26.32 -4.76
N GLU A 127 -10.06 25.89 -5.78
CA GLU A 127 -9.77 24.67 -6.52
C GLU A 127 -9.81 24.93 -8.02
N ARG A 128 -8.92 24.27 -8.76
CA ARG A 128 -8.81 24.42 -10.20
C ARG A 128 -8.47 23.08 -10.85
N ARG A 129 -9.24 22.76 -11.89
CA ARG A 129 -8.93 21.70 -12.85
C ARG A 129 -8.36 22.33 -14.12
N ILE A 130 -7.19 21.89 -14.55
CA ILE A 130 -6.49 22.41 -15.74
C ILE A 130 -6.20 21.23 -16.66
N MET A 131 -6.52 21.40 -17.93
CA MET A 131 -6.15 20.47 -19.02
C MET A 131 -5.14 21.20 -19.89
N PRO A 132 -3.82 20.99 -19.70
CA PRO A 132 -2.81 21.58 -20.55
C PRO A 132 -2.98 21.12 -22.00
N ASP A 133 -2.67 22.01 -22.94
CA ASP A 133 -2.65 21.65 -24.35
C ASP A 133 -1.43 20.75 -24.68
N GLY A 134 -1.38 20.25 -25.92
CA GLY A 134 -0.30 19.36 -26.36
C GLY A 134 1.09 20.00 -26.42
N ARG A 135 1.22 21.32 -26.20
CA ARG A 135 2.51 22.03 -26.15
C ARG A 135 3.15 21.93 -24.76
N CYS A 136 2.35 21.73 -23.72
CA CYS A 136 2.82 21.71 -22.35
C CYS A 136 3.79 20.54 -22.11
N ALA A 137 4.96 20.85 -21.57
CA ALA A 137 5.96 19.87 -21.13
C ALA A 137 6.25 19.97 -19.62
N PHE A 138 6.06 21.14 -19.02
CA PHE A 138 6.25 21.34 -17.59
C PHE A 138 5.22 22.30 -17.01
N MET A 139 5.03 22.21 -15.70
CA MET A 139 4.35 23.22 -14.90
C MET A 139 5.24 23.77 -13.79
N SER A 140 4.88 24.94 -13.27
CA SER A 140 5.36 25.47 -12.00
C SER A 140 4.16 26.00 -11.21
N VAL A 141 4.19 25.89 -9.89
CA VAL A 141 3.22 26.54 -9.00
C VAL A 141 3.83 27.83 -8.51
N ALA A 142 3.12 28.94 -8.60
CA ALA A 142 3.58 30.24 -8.10
C ALA A 142 2.56 30.89 -7.16
N LEU A 143 3.04 31.38 -6.02
CA LEU A 143 2.28 32.17 -5.05
C LEU A 143 2.89 33.58 -5.01
N ALA A 144 2.05 34.61 -5.07
CA ALA A 144 2.52 35.98 -5.16
C ALA A 144 1.60 36.98 -4.47
N ASN A 145 2.19 38.09 -4.04
CA ASN A 145 1.49 39.32 -3.73
C ASN A 145 1.99 40.42 -4.68
N TYR A 146 1.26 40.66 -5.77
CA TYR A 146 1.58 41.75 -6.70
C TYR A 146 1.01 43.11 -6.28
N GLY A 147 0.27 43.15 -5.16
CA GLY A 147 -0.30 44.37 -4.63
C GLY A 147 0.76 45.35 -4.14
N LYS A 148 0.36 46.63 -4.03
CA LYS A 148 1.21 47.68 -3.43
C LYS A 148 1.14 47.70 -1.89
N SER A 149 0.17 47.00 -1.31
CA SER A 149 -0.15 47.03 0.13
C SER A 149 -0.69 45.69 0.60
N GLY A 150 -0.84 45.56 1.91
CA GLY A 150 -1.48 44.41 2.53
C GLY A 150 -0.66 43.13 2.46
N GLU A 151 -1.28 42.04 2.85
CA GLU A 151 -0.66 40.73 2.93
C GLU A 151 -1.63 39.65 2.45
N VAL A 152 -1.08 38.64 1.77
CA VAL A 152 -1.81 37.41 1.42
C VAL A 152 -1.20 36.28 2.21
N ILE A 153 -2.06 35.40 2.71
CA ILE A 153 -1.67 34.19 3.40
C ILE A 153 -2.25 32.97 2.69
N PHE A 154 -1.45 31.91 2.66
CA PHE A 154 -1.80 30.65 2.03
C PHE A 154 -1.55 29.47 2.98
N ARG A 155 -2.36 28.41 2.84
CA ARG A 155 -2.12 27.10 3.44
C ARG A 155 -2.73 26.00 2.58
N ASN A 156 -2.45 24.73 2.93
CA ASN A 156 -3.06 23.56 2.30
C ASN A 156 -2.92 23.50 0.76
N LEU A 157 -1.76 23.92 0.24
CA LEU A 157 -1.48 23.81 -1.19
C LEU A 157 -1.29 22.33 -1.57
N LYS A 158 -2.15 21.84 -2.46
CA LYS A 158 -2.05 20.50 -3.07
C LYS A 158 -2.15 20.60 -4.58
N VAL A 159 -1.30 19.85 -5.28
CA VAL A 159 -1.35 19.68 -6.73
C VAL A 159 -1.24 18.20 -7.06
N SER A 160 -2.25 17.65 -7.72
CA SER A 160 -2.28 16.29 -8.27
C SER A 160 -2.19 16.35 -9.78
N VAL A 161 -1.49 15.39 -10.37
CA VAL A 161 -1.40 15.23 -11.83
C VAL A 161 -1.97 13.86 -12.17
N ASN A 162 -3.19 13.89 -12.72
CA ASN A 162 -3.92 12.70 -13.07
C ASN A 162 -3.64 12.37 -14.53
N SER A 163 -3.20 11.14 -14.77
CA SER A 163 -2.94 10.60 -16.10
C SER A 163 -3.87 9.42 -16.35
N GLU A 164 -4.12 9.07 -17.62
CA GLU A 164 -4.78 7.80 -17.97
C GLU A 164 -3.98 6.55 -17.57
N ASN A 165 -2.75 6.73 -17.09
CA ASN A 165 -1.88 5.63 -16.68
C ASN A 165 -2.31 5.02 -15.34
N VAL A 166 -2.21 3.71 -15.28
CA VAL A 166 -2.40 2.86 -14.10
C VAL A 166 -1.16 2.95 -13.21
N GLU A 167 -1.37 3.21 -11.91
CA GLU A 167 -0.29 3.23 -10.91
C GLU A 167 -0.07 1.85 -10.28
N PHE A 168 1.17 1.36 -10.37
CA PHE A 168 1.57 0.04 -9.88
C PHE A 168 1.94 0.06 -8.39
N ILE A 169 2.48 1.16 -7.89
CA ILE A 169 2.91 1.29 -6.48
C ILE A 169 1.79 1.98 -5.68
N GLY A 170 1.08 1.22 -4.84
CA GLY A 170 0.02 1.78 -3.98
C GLY A 170 0.54 2.61 -2.80
N ASP A 171 1.85 2.56 -2.53
CA ASP A 171 2.50 3.19 -1.39
C ASP A 171 3.67 4.11 -1.79
N SER A 172 3.41 5.02 -2.74
CA SER A 172 4.42 5.96 -3.26
C SER A 172 5.12 6.81 -2.20
N GLY A 173 4.38 7.34 -1.22
CA GLY A 173 4.89 8.17 -0.11
C GLY A 173 5.31 7.37 1.15
N PHE A 174 5.51 6.05 1.03
CA PHE A 174 5.99 5.19 2.12
C PHE A 174 5.14 5.28 3.40
N GLU A 175 3.82 5.44 3.28
CA GLU A 175 2.90 5.58 4.42
C GLU A 175 2.54 4.24 5.07
N SER A 176 2.84 3.14 4.39
CA SER A 176 2.67 1.77 4.86
C SER A 176 3.91 1.29 5.62
N ALA A 177 3.81 0.14 6.28
CA ALA A 177 4.97 -0.44 6.97
C ALA A 177 6.06 -0.86 5.98
N LEU A 178 7.28 -0.34 6.14
CA LEU A 178 8.45 -0.83 5.39
C LEU A 178 8.70 -2.32 5.69
N GLY A 179 9.08 -3.07 4.67
CA GLY A 179 9.19 -4.53 4.74
C GLY A 179 7.86 -5.25 4.53
N ALA A 180 6.75 -4.52 4.33
CA ALA A 180 5.44 -5.07 4.06
C ALA A 180 4.85 -4.54 2.75
N ASN A 181 4.08 -5.40 2.07
CA ASN A 181 3.24 -5.12 0.90
C ASN A 181 3.96 -4.57 -0.36
N PHE A 182 4.51 -3.37 -0.31
CA PHE A 182 5.06 -2.66 -1.46
C PHE A 182 6.57 -2.52 -1.44
N TRP A 183 7.19 -2.30 -0.28
CA TRP A 183 8.61 -1.99 -0.15
C TRP A 183 9.32 -3.01 0.75
N PHE A 184 10.39 -3.61 0.26
CA PHE A 184 11.10 -4.71 0.92
C PHE A 184 12.60 -4.44 1.01
N PHE A 185 13.20 -4.78 2.15
CA PHE A 185 14.64 -4.69 2.32
C PHE A 185 15.32 -5.80 1.51
N LYS A 186 16.23 -5.43 0.61
CA LYS A 186 17.06 -6.40 -0.11
C LYS A 186 18.39 -6.58 0.63
N ARG A 187 18.35 -7.42 1.66
CA ARG A 187 19.50 -7.65 2.56
C ARG A 187 20.57 -8.57 1.98
N ASP A 188 20.19 -9.48 1.09
CA ASP A 188 21.11 -10.47 0.54
C ASP A 188 21.43 -10.25 -0.95
N GLY A 189 22.62 -10.69 -1.34
CA GLY A 189 23.09 -10.75 -2.72
C GLY A 189 23.77 -9.47 -3.23
N THR A 190 24.14 -9.52 -4.50
CA THR A 190 24.76 -8.42 -5.23
C THR A 190 23.84 -7.95 -6.36
N ASP A 191 24.04 -6.71 -6.81
CA ASP A 191 23.47 -6.26 -8.07
C ASP A 191 24.25 -6.80 -9.29
N TRP A 192 23.86 -6.33 -10.48
CA TRP A 192 24.48 -6.66 -11.77
C TRP A 192 25.92 -6.12 -11.92
N ASP A 193 26.34 -5.18 -11.10
CA ASP A 193 27.71 -4.63 -11.06
C ASP A 193 28.58 -5.33 -9.99
N GLY A 194 28.02 -6.32 -9.28
CA GLY A 194 28.69 -7.05 -8.21
C GLY A 194 28.73 -6.32 -6.87
N LEU A 195 27.97 -5.23 -6.71
CA LEU A 195 27.89 -4.47 -5.46
C LEU A 195 26.88 -5.12 -4.52
N THR A 196 27.28 -5.30 -3.26
CA THR A 196 26.40 -5.85 -2.22
C THR A 196 25.16 -4.97 -2.05
N CYS A 197 23.98 -5.61 -1.93
CA CYS A 197 22.72 -4.88 -1.77
C CYS A 197 22.58 -4.24 -0.38
N TRP A 198 23.27 -4.78 0.62
CA TRP A 198 23.19 -4.34 2.01
C TRP A 198 24.51 -4.52 2.75
N GLU A 199 24.98 -3.47 3.42
CA GLU A 199 26.13 -3.50 4.32
C GLU A 199 25.67 -3.51 5.78
N GLU A 200 26.51 -4.02 6.68
CA GLU A 200 26.20 -4.08 8.11
C GLU A 200 25.82 -2.70 8.69
N THR A 201 26.45 -1.64 8.20
CA THR A 201 26.21 -0.26 8.59
C THR A 201 25.01 0.37 7.87
N GLY A 202 24.51 -0.24 6.78
CA GLY A 202 23.40 0.24 5.97
C GLY A 202 22.10 0.34 6.75
N ARG A 203 21.38 1.45 6.58
CA ARG A 203 20.12 1.78 7.25
C ARG A 203 19.09 2.21 6.23
N ALA A 204 17.85 1.78 6.45
CA ALA A 204 16.67 2.25 5.76
C ALA A 204 15.54 2.44 6.79
N ASP A 205 15.03 3.65 6.89
CA ASP A 205 14.02 4.04 7.88
C ASP A 205 13.12 5.16 7.32
N LEU A 206 12.04 5.48 8.02
CA LEU A 206 11.10 6.53 7.63
C LEU A 206 11.39 7.81 8.42
N ASP A 207 11.49 8.93 7.71
CA ASP A 207 11.78 10.24 8.29
C ASP A 207 10.53 11.14 8.20
N GLU A 208 9.86 11.33 9.34
CA GLU A 208 8.68 12.20 9.47
C GLU A 208 9.05 13.69 9.61
N ARG A 209 10.34 14.02 9.63
CA ARG A 209 10.82 15.41 9.75
C ARG A 209 11.33 15.94 8.42
N VAL A 210 11.85 15.08 7.56
CA VAL A 210 12.40 15.44 6.25
C VAL A 210 11.70 14.66 5.16
N PHE A 211 10.69 15.28 4.54
CA PHE A 211 9.89 14.69 3.45
C PHE A 211 9.51 15.76 2.42
N ALA A 212 9.11 15.34 1.23
CA ALA A 212 8.74 16.24 0.13
C ALA A 212 7.22 16.50 0.11
N ALA A 213 6.42 15.46 0.32
CA ALA A 213 4.96 15.52 0.30
C ALA A 213 4.35 14.57 1.34
N GLY A 214 3.07 14.74 1.65
CA GLY A 214 2.37 13.86 2.59
C GLY A 214 2.91 13.98 4.02
N ARG A 215 3.48 12.89 4.55
CA ARG A 215 3.80 12.77 5.99
C ARG A 215 5.22 12.29 6.30
N GLN A 216 5.88 11.60 5.38
CA GLN A 216 7.20 11.00 5.62
C GLN A 216 7.90 10.64 4.31
N ALA A 217 9.21 10.44 4.38
CA ALA A 217 10.01 9.95 3.28
C ALA A 217 10.84 8.73 3.69
N LEU A 218 11.20 7.89 2.72
CA LEU A 218 12.20 6.86 2.93
C LEU A 218 13.59 7.51 3.03
N ARG A 219 14.31 7.23 4.11
CA ARG A 219 15.70 7.63 4.32
C ARG A 219 16.62 6.43 4.22
N LEU A 220 17.63 6.53 3.37
CA LEU A 220 18.71 5.56 3.22
C LEU A 220 20.04 6.19 3.68
N SER A 221 20.80 5.50 4.51
CA SER A 221 22.07 6.00 5.06
C SER A 221 23.01 4.90 5.54
N GLY A 222 24.22 5.28 5.97
CA GLY A 222 25.14 4.39 6.69
C GLY A 222 25.86 3.37 5.81
N GLY A 223 25.93 3.55 4.49
CA GLY A 223 26.53 2.58 3.58
C GLY A 223 25.52 1.99 2.61
N GLY A 224 25.89 0.86 2.01
CA GLY A 224 25.06 0.09 1.11
C GLY A 224 23.73 -0.31 1.76
N ALA A 225 22.62 0.18 1.22
CA ALA A 225 21.28 -0.12 1.72
C ALA A 225 20.30 -0.08 0.55
N THR A 226 19.67 -1.21 0.25
CA THR A 226 18.76 -1.34 -0.90
C THR A 226 17.35 -1.71 -0.41
N VAL A 227 16.37 -0.90 -0.81
CA VAL A 227 14.94 -1.16 -0.68
C VAL A 227 14.37 -1.36 -2.08
N VAL A 228 13.61 -2.44 -2.28
CA VAL A 228 13.01 -2.76 -3.57
C VAL A 228 11.50 -2.77 -3.47
N SER A 229 10.83 -2.42 -4.56
CA SER A 229 9.39 -2.68 -4.66
C SER A 229 9.12 -4.19 -4.74
N LYS A 230 7.86 -4.61 -4.64
CA LYS A 230 7.47 -5.91 -5.23
C LYS A 230 7.75 -5.95 -6.74
N GLU A 231 7.82 -7.14 -7.30
CA GLU A 231 7.87 -7.32 -8.76
C GLU A 231 6.49 -7.03 -9.37
N PHE A 232 6.48 -6.31 -10.48
CA PHE A 232 5.29 -6.02 -11.28
C PHE A 232 5.38 -6.71 -12.63
N PRO A 233 4.28 -7.30 -13.15
CA PRO A 233 4.28 -7.84 -14.50
C PRO A 233 4.56 -6.72 -15.52
N TYR A 234 5.29 -7.06 -16.58
CA TYR A 234 5.53 -6.17 -17.71
C TYR A 234 5.05 -6.85 -18.99
N ASP A 235 4.06 -6.24 -19.63
CA ASP A 235 3.38 -6.73 -20.84
C ASP A 235 3.86 -6.04 -22.12
N GLY A 236 4.97 -5.29 -22.04
CA GLY A 236 5.43 -4.39 -23.08
C GLY A 236 4.90 -2.97 -22.89
N GLY A 237 5.29 -2.05 -23.76
CA GLY A 237 4.84 -0.65 -23.69
C GLY A 237 5.70 0.24 -22.78
N THR A 238 5.22 1.47 -22.57
CA THR A 238 5.97 2.52 -21.87
C THR A 238 5.60 2.56 -20.40
N LEU A 239 6.62 2.44 -19.55
CA LEU A 239 6.53 2.66 -18.11
C LEU A 239 7.01 4.08 -17.78
N THR A 240 6.28 4.78 -16.93
CA THR A 240 6.67 6.08 -16.39
C THR A 240 7.07 5.90 -14.94
N LEU A 241 8.34 6.10 -14.63
CA LEU A 241 8.87 6.10 -13.25
C LEU A 241 9.17 7.53 -12.83
N SER A 242 8.75 7.88 -11.63
CA SER A 242 8.96 9.21 -11.04
C SER A 242 9.18 9.17 -9.55
N GLY A 243 9.74 10.23 -8.98
CA GLY A 243 9.89 10.39 -7.54
C GLY A 243 10.60 11.69 -7.16
N TRP A 244 10.46 12.08 -5.90
CA TRP A 244 11.27 13.11 -5.26
C TRP A 244 12.55 12.51 -4.68
N LEU A 245 13.66 13.23 -4.83
CA LEU A 245 14.95 12.86 -4.27
C LEU A 245 15.57 14.05 -3.54
N ARG A 246 16.21 13.79 -2.39
CA ARG A 246 17.08 14.72 -1.69
C ARG A 246 18.33 14.00 -1.23
N ALA A 247 19.49 14.59 -1.45
CA ALA A 247 20.78 13.99 -1.14
C ALA A 247 21.60 14.92 -0.25
N VAL A 248 22.28 14.38 0.76
CA VAL A 248 23.23 15.13 1.58
C VAL A 248 24.53 14.35 1.63
N GLY A 249 25.61 14.96 1.13
CA GLY A 249 26.95 14.41 1.24
C GLY A 249 27.14 13.06 0.53
N ILE A 250 26.39 12.78 -0.55
CA ILE A 250 26.51 11.50 -1.25
C ILE A 250 27.87 11.39 -1.94
N GLY A 251 28.72 10.50 -1.44
CA GLY A 251 30.07 10.27 -1.93
C GLY A 251 30.46 8.80 -1.84
N LEU A 252 31.67 8.47 -2.29
CA LEU A 252 32.29 7.17 -2.02
C LEU A 252 33.32 7.36 -0.90
N ALA A 253 33.43 6.39 0.00
CA ALA A 253 34.44 6.40 1.06
C ALA A 253 35.90 6.41 0.51
N ASN A 254 36.10 6.01 -0.75
CA ASN A 254 37.39 5.98 -1.43
C ASN A 254 37.28 6.61 -2.84
N ASP A 255 38.26 7.44 -3.21
CA ASP A 255 38.37 8.34 -4.38
C ASP A 255 38.23 7.72 -5.80
N LYS A 256 37.78 6.47 -5.94
CA LYS A 256 37.50 5.87 -7.24
C LYS A 256 36.13 6.29 -7.74
N ALA A 257 36.11 7.35 -8.54
CA ALA A 257 34.95 7.76 -9.31
C ALA A 257 34.37 6.62 -10.17
N SER A 258 33.18 6.11 -9.85
CA SER A 258 32.31 5.50 -10.87
C SER A 258 30.80 5.58 -10.52
N ARG A 259 30.19 6.68 -10.98
CA ARG A 259 28.87 6.79 -11.62
C ARG A 259 27.57 6.35 -10.92
N SER A 260 27.57 5.62 -9.81
CA SER A 260 26.31 5.16 -9.17
C SER A 260 26.45 5.05 -7.66
N ASN A 261 26.25 6.15 -6.92
CA ASN A 261 26.40 6.16 -5.46
C ASN A 261 25.08 5.85 -4.73
N SER A 262 23.95 6.31 -5.26
CA SER A 262 22.63 6.14 -4.68
C SER A 262 21.57 6.52 -5.70
N GLY A 263 20.28 6.23 -5.47
CA GLY A 263 19.18 6.75 -6.28
C GLY A 263 18.04 5.77 -6.54
N ILE A 264 17.32 6.01 -7.64
CA ILE A 264 16.16 5.24 -8.07
C ILE A 264 16.47 4.57 -9.40
N GLN A 265 16.29 3.25 -9.46
CA GLN A 265 16.52 2.43 -10.65
C GLN A 265 15.30 1.57 -10.95
N LEU A 266 15.08 1.27 -12.23
CA LEU A 266 14.06 0.34 -12.71
C LEU A 266 14.74 -0.90 -13.28
N VAL A 267 14.46 -2.06 -12.70
CA VAL A 267 15.12 -3.32 -13.01
C VAL A 267 14.16 -4.20 -13.80
N GLY A 268 14.59 -4.64 -14.98
CA GLY A 268 13.90 -5.60 -15.83
C GLY A 268 14.33 -7.03 -15.52
N LEU A 269 13.34 -7.88 -15.26
CA LEU A 269 13.51 -9.27 -14.84
C LEU A 269 12.88 -10.24 -15.85
N ASP A 270 13.41 -11.46 -15.92
CA ASP A 270 12.77 -12.56 -16.65
C ASP A 270 11.54 -13.12 -15.91
N GLY A 271 10.86 -14.10 -16.50
CA GLY A 271 9.68 -14.72 -15.87
C GLY A 271 9.97 -15.45 -14.55
N ARG A 272 11.24 -15.78 -14.27
CA ARG A 272 11.70 -16.46 -13.06
C ARG A 272 12.27 -15.48 -12.01
N GLY A 273 12.24 -14.17 -12.26
CA GLY A 273 12.75 -13.15 -11.36
C GLY A 273 14.26 -12.91 -11.46
N ARG A 274 14.93 -13.37 -12.52
CA ARG A 274 16.36 -13.09 -12.75
C ARG A 274 16.52 -11.73 -13.40
N VAL A 275 17.49 -10.95 -12.93
CA VAL A 275 17.84 -9.65 -13.53
C VAL A 275 18.38 -9.84 -14.94
N LEU A 276 17.82 -9.09 -15.89
CA LEU A 276 18.26 -9.05 -17.27
C LEU A 276 18.91 -7.70 -17.62
N VAL A 277 18.33 -6.60 -17.11
CA VAL A 277 18.73 -5.23 -17.47
C VAL A 277 18.22 -4.28 -16.40
N HIS A 278 18.84 -3.11 -16.29
CA HIS A 278 18.37 -2.01 -15.44
C HIS A 278 18.40 -0.69 -16.21
N LYS A 279 17.66 0.29 -15.72
CA LYS A 279 17.67 1.69 -16.19
C LYS A 279 17.60 2.62 -15.00
N ASP A 280 18.34 3.71 -15.06
CA ASP A 280 18.41 4.68 -13.96
C ASP A 280 17.40 5.81 -14.18
N LEU A 281 16.63 6.16 -13.15
CA LEU A 281 15.86 7.41 -13.15
C LEU A 281 16.79 8.58 -12.82
N GLU A 282 17.47 8.50 -11.67
CA GLU A 282 18.56 9.41 -11.30
C GLU A 282 19.44 8.76 -10.25
N LEU A 283 20.73 9.08 -10.32
CA LEU A 283 21.75 8.65 -9.37
C LEU A 283 22.46 9.88 -8.79
N PRO A 284 21.90 10.55 -7.76
CA PRO A 284 22.45 11.80 -7.26
C PRO A 284 23.81 11.61 -6.58
N SER A 285 24.65 12.64 -6.65
CA SER A 285 25.91 12.75 -5.93
C SER A 285 26.01 14.11 -5.22
N GLY A 286 26.85 14.17 -4.18
CA GLY A 286 27.03 15.34 -3.34
C GLY A 286 25.77 15.69 -2.54
N THR A 287 25.57 16.99 -2.33
CA THR A 287 24.37 17.53 -1.70
C THR A 287 23.43 18.11 -2.74
N ARG A 288 22.19 17.65 -2.77
CA ARG A 288 21.12 18.15 -3.62
C ARG A 288 19.84 18.37 -2.80
N PRO A 289 19.20 19.55 -2.91
CA PRO A 289 17.89 19.77 -2.31
C PRO A 289 16.84 18.85 -2.93
N TRP A 290 15.65 18.78 -2.33
CA TRP A 290 14.49 18.11 -2.91
C TRP A 290 14.27 18.54 -4.36
N HIS A 291 14.24 17.56 -5.26
CA HIS A 291 13.91 17.75 -6.66
C HIS A 291 13.14 16.55 -7.18
N PHE A 292 12.27 16.81 -8.14
CA PHE A 292 11.43 15.78 -8.75
C PHE A 292 12.04 15.30 -10.06
N ARG A 293 11.99 13.99 -10.29
CA ARG A 293 12.33 13.37 -11.58
C ARG A 293 11.21 12.51 -12.11
N GLN A 294 11.15 12.44 -13.42
CA GLN A 294 10.27 11.55 -14.16
C GLN A 294 10.94 11.16 -15.48
N SER A 295 10.82 9.89 -15.86
CA SER A 295 11.29 9.40 -17.16
C SER A 295 10.45 8.22 -17.65
N ASP A 296 10.45 8.05 -18.97
CA ASP A 296 9.78 6.95 -19.63
C ASP A 296 10.78 5.85 -19.99
N PHE A 297 10.40 4.61 -19.71
CA PHE A 297 11.21 3.43 -19.91
C PHE A 297 10.45 2.38 -20.71
N VAL A 298 11.11 1.83 -21.72
CA VAL A 298 10.67 0.65 -22.48
C VAL A 298 11.74 -0.43 -22.33
N PHE A 299 11.34 -1.67 -22.09
CA PHE A 299 12.26 -2.80 -22.02
C PHE A 299 12.10 -3.74 -23.21
N PRO A 300 13.14 -4.53 -23.55
CA PRO A 300 13.01 -5.58 -24.56
C PRO A 300 11.99 -6.64 -24.16
N ASP A 301 11.41 -7.34 -25.14
CA ASP A 301 10.38 -8.36 -24.91
C ASP A 301 10.83 -9.55 -24.04
N THR A 302 12.13 -9.71 -23.82
CA THR A 302 12.70 -10.70 -22.90
C THR A 302 12.37 -10.40 -21.43
N VAL A 303 12.14 -9.13 -21.09
CA VAL A 303 11.70 -8.69 -19.77
C VAL A 303 10.22 -9.03 -19.60
N LYS A 304 9.90 -9.74 -18.52
CA LYS A 304 8.52 -10.16 -18.17
C LYS A 304 8.02 -9.53 -16.89
N LYS A 305 8.92 -9.00 -16.08
CA LYS A 305 8.59 -8.27 -14.85
C LYS A 305 9.52 -7.09 -14.68
N VAL A 306 9.09 -6.09 -13.92
CA VAL A 306 9.90 -4.94 -13.51
C VAL A 306 9.85 -4.75 -12.00
N GLN A 307 10.91 -4.18 -11.45
CA GLN A 307 11.02 -3.88 -10.02
C GLN A 307 11.72 -2.54 -9.83
N VAL A 308 11.21 -1.69 -8.95
CA VAL A 308 11.87 -0.42 -8.59
C VAL A 308 12.87 -0.69 -7.48
N TRP A 309 14.09 -0.20 -7.65
CA TRP A 309 15.17 -0.30 -6.67
C TRP A 309 15.52 1.10 -6.17
N LEU A 310 15.48 1.27 -4.86
CA LEU A 310 15.83 2.48 -4.13
C LEU A 310 17.06 2.16 -3.31
N ARG A 311 18.17 2.85 -3.54
CA ARG A 311 19.41 2.38 -2.92
C ARG A 311 20.43 3.45 -2.59
N MET A 312 21.19 3.17 -1.55
CA MET A 312 22.59 3.57 -1.39
C MET A 312 23.44 2.39 -1.88
N CYS A 313 24.38 2.62 -2.78
CA CYS A 313 25.28 1.59 -3.28
C CYS A 313 26.34 1.22 -2.23
N ALA A 314 26.92 0.01 -2.35
CA ALA A 314 28.00 -0.41 -1.47
C ALA A 314 29.17 0.60 -1.50
N GLY A 315 29.70 0.94 -0.33
CA GLY A 315 30.74 1.96 -0.15
C GLY A 315 30.29 3.41 -0.29
N ALA A 316 28.99 3.69 -0.48
CA ALA A 316 28.46 5.04 -0.53
C ALA A 316 28.28 5.62 0.88
N GLU A 317 28.64 6.88 1.06
CA GLU A 317 28.43 7.66 2.27
C GLU A 317 27.36 8.73 2.08
N GLY A 318 26.91 9.32 3.18
CA GLY A 318 25.88 10.35 3.20
C GLY A 318 24.49 9.80 3.41
N THR A 319 23.49 10.61 3.05
CA THR A 319 22.08 10.29 3.27
C THR A 319 21.25 10.65 2.05
N LEU A 320 20.39 9.72 1.64
CA LEU A 320 19.41 9.89 0.57
C LEU A 320 18.00 9.84 1.16
N TRP A 321 17.17 10.82 0.82
CA TRP A 321 15.73 10.77 1.07
C TRP A 321 14.99 10.63 -0.26
N LEU A 322 13.93 9.82 -0.23
CA LEU A 322 13.10 9.46 -1.37
C LEU A 322 11.64 9.56 -0.97
N ASP A 323 10.83 10.18 -1.81
CA ASP A 323 9.42 10.41 -1.52
C ASP A 323 8.59 10.37 -2.81
N GLU A 324 7.31 10.02 -2.69
CA GLU A 324 6.35 9.84 -3.79
C GLU A 324 6.95 9.09 -4.99
N VAL A 325 7.56 7.93 -4.75
CA VAL A 325 8.13 7.09 -5.81
C VAL A 325 7.01 6.31 -6.49
N ARG A 326 6.75 6.62 -7.76
CA ARG A 326 5.61 6.09 -8.54
C ARG A 326 6.10 5.36 -9.78
N LEU A 327 5.49 4.20 -10.05
CA LEU A 327 5.63 3.48 -11.31
C LEU A 327 4.25 3.40 -11.96
N ARG A 328 4.13 3.93 -13.18
CA ARG A 328 2.87 4.01 -13.93
C ARG A 328 3.01 3.40 -15.32
N SER A 329 1.91 2.89 -15.87
CA SER A 329 1.84 2.37 -17.25
C SER A 329 0.48 2.66 -17.89
N ARG A 330 0.41 2.81 -19.21
CA ARG A 330 -0.88 2.90 -19.94
C ARG A 330 -1.67 1.58 -19.91
N SER A 331 -0.99 0.46 -19.70
CA SER A 331 -1.54 -0.90 -19.58
C SER A 331 -1.31 -1.45 -18.16
N GLY A 332 -2.30 -2.16 -17.60
CA GLY A 332 -2.14 -2.88 -16.33
C GLY A 332 -3.34 -2.78 -15.39
N LYS A 333 -3.23 -3.38 -14.18
CA LYS A 333 -4.19 -3.23 -13.07
C LYS A 333 -3.53 -2.45 -11.94
N ALA A 334 -4.23 -1.45 -11.39
CA ALA A 334 -3.72 -0.62 -10.30
C ALA A 334 -3.53 -1.46 -9.03
N ALA A 335 -2.48 -1.19 -8.25
CA ALA A 335 -2.36 -1.78 -6.93
C ALA A 335 -3.09 -0.90 -5.89
N LEU A 336 -3.74 -1.54 -4.93
CA LEU A 336 -4.47 -0.88 -3.85
C LEU A 336 -3.52 -0.33 -2.76
N PRO A 337 -3.67 0.94 -2.32
CA PRO A 337 -2.95 1.46 -1.16
C PRO A 337 -3.31 0.68 0.12
N PHE A 338 -2.32 0.47 0.99
CA PHE A 338 -2.56 -0.09 2.32
C PHE A 338 -2.97 1.03 3.30
N ASP A 339 -4.08 0.85 4.02
CA ASP A 339 -4.59 1.81 5.01
C ASP A 339 -4.26 1.32 6.44
N LYS A 340 -3.26 1.96 7.06
CA LYS A 340 -2.80 1.61 8.41
C LYS A 340 -3.86 1.79 9.51
N ASN A 341 -4.87 2.63 9.28
CA ASN A 341 -5.94 2.87 10.26
C ASN A 341 -7.05 1.81 10.19
N ARG A 342 -7.10 1.03 9.10
CA ARG A 342 -8.01 -0.12 8.96
C ARG A 342 -7.43 -1.43 9.48
N ALA A 343 -6.16 -1.43 9.87
CA ALA A 343 -5.44 -2.58 10.39
C ALA A 343 -4.63 -2.20 11.63
N GLN A 344 -5.29 -1.81 12.71
CA GLN A 344 -4.63 -1.73 14.02
C GLN A 344 -4.73 -3.08 14.74
N VAL A 345 -3.58 -3.75 14.82
CA VAL A 345 -3.31 -4.77 15.85
C VAL A 345 -2.37 -4.10 16.85
N SER A 346 -2.81 -3.89 18.08
CA SER A 346 -1.93 -3.44 19.16
C SER A 346 -1.11 -4.63 19.68
N VAL A 347 0.21 -4.48 19.69
CA VAL A 347 1.15 -5.44 20.29
C VAL A 347 1.76 -4.78 21.52
N ASP A 348 1.57 -5.42 22.68
CA ASP A 348 2.13 -5.00 23.96
C ASP A 348 3.60 -5.46 24.07
N PHE A 349 4.52 -4.50 24.13
CA PHE A 349 5.96 -4.76 24.26
C PHE A 349 6.45 -4.94 25.70
N SER A 350 5.57 -4.80 26.71
CA SER A 350 5.96 -4.96 28.11
C SER A 350 6.20 -6.43 28.51
N ALA A 351 5.83 -7.38 27.65
CA ALA A 351 6.09 -8.80 27.80
C ALA A 351 6.51 -9.43 26.45
N PRO A 352 7.78 -9.31 26.03
CA PRO A 352 8.24 -9.86 24.75
C PRO A 352 8.40 -11.37 24.86
N GLU A 353 7.34 -12.14 24.59
CA GLU A 353 7.55 -13.49 24.06
C GLU A 353 7.94 -13.36 22.58
N THR A 354 9.23 -13.20 22.32
CA THR A 354 9.78 -13.34 20.97
C THR A 354 9.74 -14.81 20.54
N LYS A 355 8.57 -15.27 20.09
CA LYS A 355 8.54 -16.36 19.11
C LYS A 355 8.43 -15.71 17.75
N ALA A 356 9.45 -15.89 16.92
CA ALA A 356 9.33 -15.62 15.49
C ALA A 356 8.03 -16.28 15.01
N ILE A 357 7.14 -15.53 14.33
CA ILE A 357 6.03 -16.14 13.60
C ILE A 357 6.65 -16.83 12.38
N ASN A 358 7.22 -18.00 12.64
CA ASN A 358 7.87 -18.87 11.68
C ASN A 358 6.94 -20.07 11.46
N HIS A 359 5.64 -19.81 11.29
CA HIS A 359 4.66 -20.86 11.03
C HIS A 359 4.90 -21.40 9.62
N LYS A 360 5.74 -22.44 9.52
CA LYS A 360 5.91 -23.23 8.31
C LYS A 360 4.57 -23.92 8.04
N ALA A 361 3.75 -23.30 7.22
CA ALA A 361 2.39 -23.75 6.91
C ALA A 361 2.33 -24.40 5.53
N TRP A 362 1.72 -25.58 5.45
CA TRP A 362 1.39 -26.23 4.20
C TRP A 362 -0.08 -25.97 3.86
N ALA A 363 -0.37 -25.59 2.61
CA ALA A 363 -1.73 -25.31 2.16
C ALA A 363 -2.25 -26.44 1.25
N GLY A 364 -3.27 -27.16 1.72
CA GLY A 364 -3.98 -28.16 0.94
C GLY A 364 -5.17 -27.55 0.20
N VAL A 365 -5.52 -28.13 -0.95
CA VAL A 365 -6.77 -27.80 -1.68
C VAL A 365 -7.86 -28.74 -1.14
N GLY A 366 -8.82 -28.24 -0.33
CA GLY A 366 -9.95 -29.03 0.23
C GLY A 366 -9.59 -30.06 1.32
N GLY A 367 -10.45 -30.24 2.33
CA GLY A 367 -10.26 -31.26 3.39
C GLY A 367 -10.41 -32.70 2.88
N ASP A 368 -11.18 -32.88 1.82
CA ASP A 368 -11.36 -34.13 1.08
C ASP A 368 -10.05 -34.61 0.42
N TRP A 369 -9.20 -33.68 -0.02
CA TRP A 369 -7.93 -34.03 -0.67
C TRP A 369 -6.88 -34.49 0.33
N ILE A 370 -6.76 -33.81 1.49
CA ILE A 370 -5.89 -34.26 2.59
C ILE A 370 -6.39 -35.58 3.18
N GLY A 371 -7.70 -35.85 3.11
CA GLY A 371 -8.29 -37.12 3.48
C GLY A 371 -7.87 -38.31 2.61
N ARG A 372 -7.25 -38.09 1.44
CA ARG A 372 -6.81 -39.18 0.57
C ARG A 372 -5.55 -39.85 1.10
N GLU A 373 -5.53 -41.18 1.05
CA GLU A 373 -4.41 -41.99 1.54
C GLU A 373 -3.08 -41.65 0.85
N ASP A 374 -3.09 -41.40 -0.47
CA ASP A 374 -1.88 -41.05 -1.22
C ASP A 374 -1.31 -39.67 -0.84
N VAL A 375 -2.17 -38.73 -0.43
CA VAL A 375 -1.75 -37.41 0.08
C VAL A 375 -1.24 -37.53 1.51
N GLN A 376 -1.85 -38.40 2.33
CA GLN A 376 -1.42 -38.60 3.72
C GLN A 376 -0.01 -39.18 3.84
N GLN A 377 0.50 -39.87 2.81
CA GLN A 377 1.88 -40.33 2.75
C GLN A 377 2.91 -39.18 2.79
N CYS A 378 2.51 -37.96 2.42
CA CYS A 378 3.37 -36.77 2.50
C CYS A 378 3.44 -36.18 3.91
N LEU A 379 2.50 -36.49 4.82
CA LEU A 379 2.42 -35.88 6.16
C LEU A 379 3.69 -36.07 7.00
N PRO A 380 4.31 -37.27 7.08
CA PRO A 380 5.60 -37.44 7.76
C PRO A 380 6.72 -36.61 7.14
N MET A 381 6.75 -36.47 5.81
CA MET A 381 7.77 -35.69 5.09
C MET A 381 7.63 -34.21 5.36
N LEU A 382 6.39 -33.71 5.38
CA LEU A 382 6.08 -32.32 5.74
C LEU A 382 6.50 -32.04 7.19
N LYS A 383 6.22 -32.96 8.12
CA LYS A 383 6.72 -32.84 9.49
C LYS A 383 8.24 -32.81 9.57
N ALA A 384 8.93 -33.69 8.86
CA ALA A 384 10.39 -33.73 8.82
C ALA A 384 11.01 -32.46 8.21
N ALA A 385 10.34 -31.82 7.24
CA ALA A 385 10.72 -30.53 6.68
C ALA A 385 10.44 -29.33 7.63
N GLY A 386 9.79 -29.60 8.76
CA GLY A 386 9.50 -28.63 9.80
C GLY A 386 8.17 -27.90 9.62
N PHE A 387 7.26 -28.39 8.78
CA PHE A 387 5.91 -27.82 8.71
C PHE A 387 5.17 -28.07 10.02
N GLU A 388 4.62 -27.00 10.59
CA GLU A 388 3.88 -27.05 11.85
C GLU A 388 2.37 -27.00 11.61
N TYR A 389 1.94 -26.30 10.54
CA TYR A 389 0.54 -26.01 10.27
C TYR A 389 0.05 -26.63 8.98
N ILE A 390 -1.23 -27.02 8.96
CA ILE A 390 -1.94 -27.46 7.76
C ILE A 390 -3.18 -26.60 7.55
N ARG A 391 -3.22 -25.86 6.43
CA ARG A 391 -4.36 -25.04 6.03
C ARG A 391 -5.33 -25.81 5.13
N MET A 392 -6.62 -25.71 5.45
CA MET A 392 -7.73 -26.24 4.67
C MET A 392 -8.66 -25.12 4.19
N ARG A 393 -8.95 -25.12 2.88
CA ARG A 393 -9.75 -24.10 2.18
C ARG A 393 -11.25 -24.12 2.51
N ASP A 394 -11.81 -25.28 2.78
CA ASP A 394 -13.22 -25.48 3.11
C ASP A 394 -13.32 -26.79 3.87
N ILE A 395 -13.90 -26.75 5.07
CA ILE A 395 -14.20 -27.94 5.87
C ILE A 395 -15.68 -28.32 5.83
N ALA A 396 -16.57 -27.35 5.60
CA ALA A 396 -18.01 -27.54 5.73
C ALA A 396 -18.54 -28.45 4.61
N ASN A 397 -18.18 -28.15 3.36
CA ASN A 397 -18.65 -28.95 2.23
C ASN A 397 -17.72 -30.13 1.93
N SER A 398 -16.39 -29.97 2.07
CA SER A 398 -15.42 -31.03 1.77
C SER A 398 -15.57 -32.25 2.70
N LEU A 399 -15.87 -32.00 3.98
CA LEU A 399 -16.13 -33.03 4.98
C LEU A 399 -17.64 -33.31 5.15
N ASN A 400 -18.50 -32.58 4.43
CA ASN A 400 -19.95 -32.71 4.47
C ASN A 400 -20.52 -32.59 5.89
N LEU A 401 -20.11 -31.54 6.63
CA LEU A 401 -20.42 -31.36 8.05
C LEU A 401 -21.88 -30.99 8.32
N TYR A 402 -22.53 -30.26 7.40
CA TYR A 402 -23.93 -29.84 7.55
C TYR A 402 -24.74 -30.14 6.26
N PRO A 403 -25.07 -31.42 6.03
CA PRO A 403 -25.74 -31.86 4.81
C PRO A 403 -27.20 -31.40 4.71
N ARG A 404 -27.93 -31.36 5.83
CA ARG A 404 -29.38 -31.08 5.91
C ARG A 404 -29.82 -30.77 7.34
N ASP A 405 -31.04 -30.28 7.47
CA ASP A 405 -31.82 -30.43 8.69
C ASP A 405 -32.57 -31.78 8.68
N ASN A 406 -32.87 -32.31 9.87
CA ASN A 406 -33.75 -33.46 10.00
C ASN A 406 -35.24 -33.07 9.84
N LYS A 407 -36.14 -34.06 9.99
CA LYS A 407 -37.58 -33.87 9.77
C LYS A 407 -38.22 -32.82 10.70
N ASP A 408 -37.60 -32.55 11.85
CA ASP A 408 -38.08 -31.61 12.85
C ASP A 408 -37.45 -30.21 12.67
N GLY A 409 -36.67 -30.01 11.60
CA GLY A 409 -36.00 -28.75 11.31
C GLY A 409 -34.77 -28.48 12.18
N THR A 410 -34.26 -29.49 12.89
CA THR A 410 -33.03 -29.39 13.68
C THR A 410 -31.82 -29.84 12.87
N PRO A 411 -30.63 -29.23 13.07
CA PRO A 411 -29.44 -29.56 12.29
C PRO A 411 -28.99 -31.01 12.43
N ASP A 412 -28.69 -31.69 11.32
CA ASP A 412 -28.10 -33.04 11.28
C ASP A 412 -26.60 -32.92 10.92
N TYR A 413 -25.75 -32.67 11.93
CA TYR A 413 -24.31 -32.51 11.73
C TYR A 413 -23.58 -33.87 11.60
N ASN A 414 -22.65 -33.97 10.67
CA ASN A 414 -21.87 -35.18 10.43
C ASN A 414 -20.38 -34.97 10.71
N TRP A 415 -19.89 -35.54 11.80
CA TRP A 415 -18.51 -35.41 12.26
C TRP A 415 -17.56 -36.52 11.79
N SER A 416 -18.05 -37.57 11.14
CA SER A 416 -17.26 -38.78 10.82
C SER A 416 -15.95 -38.49 10.05
N LYS A 417 -16.03 -37.66 9.00
CA LYS A 417 -14.85 -37.26 8.20
C LYS A 417 -13.95 -36.28 8.95
N PHE A 418 -14.54 -35.38 9.75
CA PHE A 418 -13.79 -34.49 10.62
C PHE A 418 -12.95 -35.30 11.62
N ASP A 419 -13.58 -36.21 12.35
CA ASP A 419 -12.92 -37.04 13.35
C ASP A 419 -11.78 -37.86 12.76
N THR A 420 -12.03 -38.52 11.62
CA THR A 420 -11.03 -39.37 10.97
C THR A 420 -9.82 -38.55 10.49
N LEU A 421 -10.06 -37.44 9.80
CA LEU A 421 -8.99 -36.60 9.26
C LEU A 421 -8.18 -35.95 10.39
N PHE A 422 -8.86 -35.33 11.34
CA PHE A 422 -8.19 -34.55 12.37
C PHE A 422 -7.52 -35.41 13.45
N ASP A 423 -7.97 -36.64 13.68
CA ASP A 423 -7.22 -37.59 14.51
C ASP A 423 -5.84 -37.88 13.88
N VAL A 424 -5.77 -38.07 12.56
CA VAL A 424 -4.50 -38.24 11.85
C VAL A 424 -3.66 -36.97 11.94
N LEU A 425 -4.22 -35.80 11.63
CA LEU A 425 -3.46 -34.55 11.61
C LEU A 425 -2.93 -34.17 13.00
N VAL A 426 -3.79 -34.25 14.02
CA VAL A 426 -3.53 -33.69 15.35
C VAL A 426 -2.91 -34.72 16.28
N ARG A 427 -3.49 -35.94 16.37
CA ARG A 427 -3.02 -36.95 17.32
C ARG A 427 -1.81 -37.71 16.79
N GLN A 428 -1.85 -38.12 15.52
CA GLN A 428 -0.76 -38.92 14.94
C GLN A 428 0.42 -38.05 14.51
N TYR A 429 0.15 -36.95 13.81
CA TYR A 429 1.22 -36.11 13.26
C TYR A 429 1.44 -34.79 14.00
N GLN A 430 0.58 -34.37 14.92
CA GLN A 430 0.76 -33.13 15.70
C GLN A 430 0.87 -31.87 14.84
N PHE A 431 0.15 -31.82 13.72
CA PHE A 431 -0.07 -30.58 12.97
C PHE A 431 -1.09 -29.69 13.67
N VAL A 432 -0.88 -28.38 13.56
CA VAL A 432 -1.83 -27.36 14.00
C VAL A 432 -2.71 -26.95 12.81
N PRO A 433 -4.02 -27.23 12.83
CA PRO A 433 -4.90 -26.89 11.72
C PRO A 433 -5.15 -25.38 11.58
N ILE A 434 -5.27 -24.95 10.33
CA ILE A 434 -5.77 -23.63 9.91
C ILE A 434 -7.02 -23.86 9.06
N LEU A 435 -8.19 -23.49 9.57
CA LEU A 435 -9.47 -23.91 9.00
C LEU A 435 -10.24 -22.71 8.46
N ALA A 436 -10.46 -22.69 7.15
CA ALA A 436 -11.38 -21.74 6.56
C ALA A 436 -12.83 -22.17 6.79
N LEU A 437 -13.55 -21.35 7.56
CA LEU A 437 -14.99 -21.39 7.79
C LEU A 437 -15.70 -20.73 6.60
N GLY A 438 -15.52 -21.31 5.41
CA GLY A 438 -15.92 -20.73 4.13
C GLY A 438 -16.76 -21.69 3.29
N HIS A 439 -17.44 -21.10 2.30
CA HIS A 439 -18.51 -21.69 1.51
C HIS A 439 -19.74 -22.12 2.31
N THR A 440 -20.90 -21.76 1.80
CA THR A 440 -22.19 -22.08 2.41
C THR A 440 -22.44 -23.59 2.37
N PRO A 441 -22.75 -24.22 3.53
CA PRO A 441 -23.05 -25.64 3.59
C PRO A 441 -24.39 -25.93 2.92
N ARG A 442 -24.57 -27.17 2.45
CA ARG A 442 -25.78 -27.61 1.73
C ARG A 442 -27.08 -27.30 2.47
N ALA A 443 -27.11 -27.49 3.79
CA ALA A 443 -28.29 -27.18 4.60
C ALA A 443 -28.69 -25.68 4.59
N LEU A 444 -27.76 -24.80 4.26
CA LEU A 444 -27.94 -23.34 4.23
C LEU A 444 -27.92 -22.77 2.82
N ASP A 445 -28.04 -23.62 1.80
CA ASP A 445 -28.18 -23.15 0.42
C ASP A 445 -29.47 -22.35 0.26
N ARG A 446 -29.40 -21.29 -0.55
CA ARG A 446 -30.61 -20.69 -1.11
C ARG A 446 -31.08 -21.53 -2.29
N PRO A 447 -32.40 -21.66 -2.53
CA PRO A 447 -32.91 -22.39 -3.69
C PRO A 447 -32.23 -21.91 -4.99
N GLY A 448 -31.64 -22.83 -5.74
CA GLY A 448 -30.95 -22.55 -7.01
C GLY A 448 -29.59 -21.85 -6.91
N SER A 449 -29.03 -21.65 -5.71
CA SER A 449 -27.75 -20.93 -5.53
C SER A 449 -26.49 -21.76 -5.75
N ARG A 450 -26.57 -23.10 -5.66
CA ARG A 450 -25.41 -23.98 -5.85
C ARG A 450 -25.19 -24.23 -7.36
N PRO A 451 -24.03 -23.86 -7.93
CA PRO A 451 -23.77 -23.86 -9.39
C PRO A 451 -23.40 -25.26 -9.92
N ASP A 452 -24.34 -26.20 -9.92
CA ASP A 452 -24.14 -27.63 -10.14
C ASP A 452 -23.16 -28.08 -11.26
N ALA A 453 -22.09 -28.76 -10.83
CA ALA A 453 -21.40 -29.83 -11.56
C ALA A 453 -20.48 -30.63 -10.61
N THR A 454 -19.86 -29.95 -9.62
CA THR A 454 -19.00 -30.58 -8.61
C THR A 454 -19.58 -30.47 -7.18
N GLY A 455 -20.41 -29.45 -6.92
CA GLY A 455 -21.19 -29.31 -5.68
C GLY A 455 -20.40 -29.01 -4.41
N TRP A 456 -19.09 -28.75 -4.50
CA TRP A 456 -18.19 -28.55 -3.35
C TRP A 456 -18.16 -27.12 -2.83
N THR A 457 -18.48 -26.12 -3.65
CA THR A 457 -18.37 -24.70 -3.26
C THR A 457 -19.69 -23.99 -3.53
N ASN A 458 -20.31 -23.43 -2.50
CA ASN A 458 -21.35 -22.42 -2.66
C ASN A 458 -20.83 -21.09 -2.10
N ARG A 459 -20.67 -20.11 -3.00
CA ARG A 459 -20.10 -18.81 -2.68
C ARG A 459 -21.15 -17.80 -2.21
N THR A 460 -22.43 -18.12 -2.34
CA THR A 460 -23.52 -17.24 -1.92
C THR A 460 -23.63 -17.20 -0.39
N PRO A 461 -24.13 -16.10 0.21
CA PRO A 461 -24.36 -16.03 1.64
C PRO A 461 -25.35 -17.11 2.13
N PRO A 462 -25.18 -17.63 3.36
CA PRO A 462 -26.14 -18.55 3.98
C PRO A 462 -27.58 -18.05 3.89
N SER A 463 -28.52 -18.98 3.70
CA SER A 463 -29.95 -18.68 3.72
C SER A 463 -30.46 -18.27 5.11
N ASP A 464 -29.79 -18.74 6.18
CA ASP A 464 -30.09 -18.41 7.56
C ASP A 464 -28.80 -18.14 8.35
N MET A 465 -28.61 -16.87 8.74
CA MET A 465 -27.41 -16.42 9.47
C MET A 465 -27.36 -16.94 10.92
N LYS A 466 -28.51 -17.20 11.56
CA LYS A 466 -28.54 -17.76 12.91
C LYS A 466 -28.10 -19.21 12.90
N LYS A 467 -28.59 -19.99 11.93
CA LYS A 467 -28.13 -21.38 11.73
C LYS A 467 -26.66 -21.43 11.33
N TRP A 468 -26.18 -20.47 10.54
CA TRP A 468 -24.74 -20.34 10.26
C TRP A 468 -23.93 -20.13 11.54
N GLY A 469 -24.34 -19.22 12.43
CA GLY A 469 -23.69 -19.01 13.73
C GLY A 469 -23.71 -20.27 14.60
N ALA A 470 -24.87 -20.93 14.70
CA ALA A 470 -25.03 -22.17 15.47
C ALA A 470 -24.19 -23.34 14.92
N PHE A 471 -24.00 -23.40 13.59
CA PHE A 471 -23.14 -24.40 12.96
C PHE A 471 -21.67 -24.18 13.30
N ASN A 472 -21.17 -22.96 13.23
CA ASN A 472 -19.79 -22.65 13.62
C ASN A 472 -19.55 -22.91 15.11
N GLU A 473 -20.53 -22.57 15.96
CA GLU A 473 -20.51 -22.91 17.38
C GLU A 473 -20.39 -24.42 17.60
N ALA A 474 -21.15 -25.22 16.85
CA ALA A 474 -21.07 -26.68 16.92
C ALA A 474 -19.72 -27.23 16.46
N ILE A 475 -19.08 -26.63 15.43
CA ILE A 475 -17.72 -26.99 15.02
C ILE A 475 -16.74 -26.77 16.16
N PHE A 476 -16.79 -25.60 16.81
CA PHE A 476 -15.89 -25.27 17.91
C PHE A 476 -16.13 -26.18 19.13
N ALA A 477 -17.39 -26.40 19.51
CA ALA A 477 -17.74 -27.30 20.62
C ALA A 477 -17.21 -28.71 20.36
N HIS A 478 -17.50 -29.28 19.18
CA HIS A 478 -17.05 -30.62 18.82
C HIS A 478 -15.52 -30.75 18.83
N ALA A 479 -14.82 -29.75 18.29
CA ALA A 479 -13.35 -29.73 18.30
C ALA A 479 -12.79 -29.68 19.73
N ILE A 480 -13.37 -28.86 20.61
CA ILE A 480 -12.96 -28.76 22.03
C ILE A 480 -13.24 -30.06 22.77
N GLU A 481 -14.43 -30.65 22.58
CA GLU A 481 -14.81 -31.92 23.21
C GLU A 481 -13.87 -33.06 22.81
N ARG A 482 -13.40 -33.06 21.57
CA ARG A 482 -12.55 -34.14 21.04
C ARG A 482 -11.06 -33.98 21.34
N TYR A 483 -10.53 -32.76 21.22
CA TYR A 483 -9.07 -32.50 21.30
C TYR A 483 -8.66 -31.75 22.57
N GLY A 484 -9.62 -31.22 23.31
CA GLY A 484 -9.38 -30.42 24.50
C GLY A 484 -9.08 -28.96 24.17
N LYS A 485 -9.44 -28.09 25.12
CA LYS A 485 -9.30 -26.63 25.00
C LYS A 485 -7.86 -26.16 24.74
N GLU A 486 -6.88 -26.78 25.37
CA GLU A 486 -5.46 -26.42 25.19
C GLU A 486 -4.98 -26.66 23.77
N GLU A 487 -5.49 -27.71 23.12
CA GLU A 487 -5.16 -28.01 21.74
C GLU A 487 -5.87 -27.06 20.79
N ILE A 488 -7.18 -26.85 20.97
CA ILE A 488 -7.96 -25.93 20.12
C ILE A 488 -7.48 -24.49 20.21
N ALA A 489 -6.94 -24.06 21.36
CA ALA A 489 -6.33 -22.74 21.50
C ALA A 489 -5.12 -22.50 20.57
N LYS A 490 -4.54 -23.56 19.98
CA LYS A 490 -3.45 -23.45 19.01
C LYS A 490 -3.97 -23.28 17.58
N TRP A 491 -5.19 -23.71 17.29
CA TRP A 491 -5.75 -23.73 15.95
C TRP A 491 -6.05 -22.32 15.45
N LEU A 492 -5.97 -22.12 14.14
CA LEU A 492 -6.34 -20.87 13.50
C LEU A 492 -7.63 -21.05 12.71
N TRP A 493 -8.55 -20.10 12.86
CA TRP A 493 -9.85 -20.12 12.19
C TRP A 493 -9.93 -18.92 11.24
N GLU A 494 -10.03 -19.21 9.95
CA GLU A 494 -10.08 -18.23 8.88
C GLU A 494 -11.55 -18.00 8.49
N ILE A 495 -12.01 -16.75 8.50
CA ILE A 495 -13.37 -16.44 8.04
C ILE A 495 -13.33 -16.30 6.53
N TRP A 496 -13.79 -17.37 5.87
CA TRP A 496 -13.92 -17.48 4.42
C TRP A 496 -12.61 -17.49 3.63
N ASN A 497 -12.53 -18.33 2.60
CA ASN A 497 -11.38 -18.33 1.69
C ASN A 497 -11.55 -17.24 0.62
N GLU A 498 -10.59 -16.33 0.48
CA GLU A 498 -10.51 -15.37 -0.63
C GLU A 498 -11.82 -14.58 -0.86
N ALA A 499 -12.41 -14.06 0.22
CA ALA A 499 -13.74 -13.42 0.19
C ALA A 499 -13.92 -12.30 -0.85
N SER A 500 -12.83 -11.66 -1.30
CA SER A 500 -12.88 -10.64 -2.36
C SER A 500 -13.24 -11.19 -3.75
N GLY A 501 -13.09 -12.50 -3.98
CA GLY A 501 -13.37 -13.16 -5.27
C GLY A 501 -14.16 -14.46 -5.17
N GLU A 502 -14.26 -15.05 -3.98
CA GLU A 502 -14.94 -16.32 -3.73
C GLU A 502 -16.16 -16.17 -2.80
N PHE A 503 -16.67 -14.94 -2.60
CA PHE A 503 -17.94 -14.67 -1.92
C PHE A 503 -18.85 -13.85 -2.83
N ASP A 504 -20.03 -14.38 -3.14
CA ASP A 504 -20.98 -13.74 -4.08
C ASP A 504 -21.93 -12.75 -3.37
N GLY A 505 -21.74 -12.52 -2.07
CA GLY A 505 -22.53 -11.58 -1.28
C GLY A 505 -21.97 -10.16 -1.25
N THR A 506 -22.76 -9.24 -0.68
CA THR A 506 -22.29 -7.86 -0.43
C THR A 506 -21.31 -7.81 0.75
N PRO A 507 -20.48 -6.74 0.86
CA PRO A 507 -19.64 -6.53 2.04
C PRO A 507 -20.43 -6.54 3.36
N GLY A 508 -21.66 -6.03 3.35
CA GLY A 508 -22.55 -6.09 4.53
C GLY A 508 -22.93 -7.53 4.89
N GLN A 509 -23.29 -8.36 3.90
CA GLN A 509 -23.58 -9.78 4.14
C GLN A 509 -22.35 -10.57 4.61
N PHE A 510 -21.15 -10.16 4.18
CA PHE A 510 -19.90 -10.74 4.69
C PHE A 510 -19.64 -10.33 6.15
N ALA A 511 -19.93 -9.08 6.51
CA ALA A 511 -19.84 -8.59 7.87
C ALA A 511 -20.83 -9.34 8.79
N ASP A 512 -22.09 -9.50 8.37
CA ASP A 512 -23.10 -10.25 9.12
C ASP A 512 -22.66 -11.72 9.34
N LEU A 513 -22.14 -12.37 8.29
CA LEU A 513 -21.60 -13.72 8.37
C LEU A 513 -20.45 -13.82 9.37
N SER A 514 -19.53 -12.86 9.32
CA SER A 514 -18.36 -12.78 10.20
C SER A 514 -18.77 -12.54 11.65
N GLU A 515 -19.75 -11.66 11.88
CA GLU A 515 -20.31 -11.39 13.20
C GLU A 515 -20.87 -12.67 13.82
N GLN A 516 -21.59 -13.49 13.06
CA GLN A 516 -22.13 -14.76 13.58
C GLN A 516 -21.03 -15.75 14.01
N VAL A 517 -19.91 -15.80 13.29
CA VAL A 517 -18.74 -16.62 13.68
C VAL A 517 -18.10 -16.08 14.96
N TYR A 518 -17.94 -14.76 15.05
CA TYR A 518 -17.42 -14.10 16.26
C TYR A 518 -18.31 -14.38 17.47
N LEU A 519 -19.63 -14.21 17.35
CA LEU A 519 -20.58 -14.47 18.42
C LEU A 519 -20.61 -15.96 18.83
N ALA A 520 -20.44 -16.88 17.87
CA ALA A 520 -20.29 -18.31 18.16
C ALA A 520 -19.05 -18.59 19.02
N LYS A 521 -17.91 -17.99 18.68
CA LYS A 521 -16.69 -18.05 19.47
C LYS A 521 -16.92 -17.52 20.89
N GLU A 522 -17.54 -16.35 21.05
CA GLU A 522 -17.80 -15.76 22.39
C GLU A 522 -18.66 -16.69 23.26
N ARG A 523 -19.68 -17.35 22.67
CA ARG A 523 -20.51 -18.32 23.40
C ARG A 523 -19.70 -19.54 23.85
N ILE A 524 -18.81 -20.04 23.01
CA ILE A 524 -17.94 -21.17 23.32
C ILE A 524 -16.91 -20.83 24.40
N GLU A 525 -16.25 -19.68 24.30
CA GLU A 525 -15.33 -19.24 25.34
C GLU A 525 -16.04 -19.13 26.69
N LYS A 526 -17.24 -18.53 26.71
CA LYS A 526 -18.06 -18.48 27.92
C LYS A 526 -18.43 -19.87 28.44
N ALA A 527 -18.83 -20.81 27.59
CA ALA A 527 -19.28 -22.15 27.98
C ALA A 527 -18.13 -23.01 28.55
N TYR A 528 -16.92 -22.90 27.99
CA TYR A 528 -15.75 -23.71 28.38
C TYR A 528 -14.73 -22.93 29.24
N GLY A 529 -15.12 -21.75 29.76
CA GLY A 529 -14.30 -20.87 30.59
C GLY A 529 -12.97 -20.48 29.93
N ALA A 530 -12.99 -20.35 28.60
CA ALA A 530 -11.87 -20.13 27.71
C ALA A 530 -11.44 -18.68 27.65
#